data_AF-A0A6J3M8J7-F1
#
_entry.id   AF-A0A6J3M8J7-F1
#
_cell.length_a   1.000
_cell.length_b   1.000
_cell.length_c   1.000
_cell.angle_alpha   90.00
_cell.angle_beta   90.00
_cell.angle_gamma   90.00
#
_symmetry.space_group_name_H-M   'P 1'
#
loop_
_entity.id
_entity.type
_entity.pdbx_description
1 polymer ?
#
loop_
_entity_poly.entity_id
_entity_poly.type
_entity_poly.pdbx_seq_one_letter_code
_entity_poly.pdbx_strand_id
1 'polypeptide(L)'
;DASSEQDSDLFIQVDKAEELKKAATEKDGKLVLTVTNSFLHGQAKDGKKRWLVYHDQSRNPFQHRFHQGILKKYIRLGTDTASKMGFYDLTGVTDMGAGLIGDPLRKM
;
A
#
# COMPACT_ATOMS: atom_id res chain seq x y z
N ASP A 1 -17.02 16.46 11.29
CA ASP A 1 -16.33 15.15 11.25
C ASP A 1 -15.09 15.20 10.38
N ALA A 2 -13.91 15.25 11.00
CA ALA A 2 -12.65 15.10 10.29
C ALA A 2 -12.48 13.61 9.94
N SER A 3 -12.98 13.20 8.78
CA SER A 3 -12.51 11.96 8.14
C SER A 3 -11.02 12.15 7.91
N SER A 4 -10.21 11.60 8.81
CA SER A 4 -8.79 11.43 8.55
C SER A 4 -8.70 10.65 7.24
N GLU A 5 -8.18 11.29 6.19
CA GLU A 5 -7.79 10.59 4.96
C GLU A 5 -6.79 9.52 5.39
N GLN A 6 -7.28 8.29 5.60
CA GLN A 6 -6.40 7.17 5.84
C GLN A 6 -5.70 6.88 4.53
N ASP A 7 -4.50 7.44 4.39
CA ASP A 7 -3.58 7.16 3.29
C ASP A 7 -3.42 5.64 3.16
N SER A 8 -4.17 5.07 2.22
CA SER A 8 -4.16 3.66 1.90
C SER A 8 -3.43 3.52 0.58
N ASP A 9 -2.24 2.91 0.59
CA ASP A 9 -1.45 2.75 -0.61
C ASP A 9 -2.13 1.78 -1.60
N LEU A 10 -2.08 2.13 -2.89
CA LEU A 10 -2.47 1.26 -4.00
C LEU A 10 -1.23 0.93 -4.85
N PHE A 11 -0.91 -0.36 -4.95
CA PHE A 11 0.14 -0.88 -5.81
C PHE A 11 -0.46 -1.44 -7.10
N ILE A 12 0.15 -1.12 -8.23
CA ILE A 12 -0.33 -1.53 -9.55
C ILE A 12 0.84 -2.18 -10.29
N GLN A 13 0.62 -3.37 -10.83
CA GLN A 13 1.58 -3.97 -11.77
C GLN A 13 1.69 -3.08 -13.00
N VAL A 14 2.91 -2.73 -13.41
CA VAL A 14 3.17 -1.77 -14.50
C VAL A 14 2.36 -2.09 -15.76
N ASP A 15 2.37 -3.35 -16.20
CA ASP A 15 1.66 -3.79 -17.42
C ASP A 15 0.13 -3.75 -17.30
N LYS A 16 -0.40 -3.63 -16.08
CA LYS A 16 -1.83 -3.54 -15.79
C LYS A 16 -2.32 -2.11 -15.52
N ALA A 17 -1.42 -1.11 -15.55
CA ALA A 17 -1.79 0.27 -15.27
C ALA A 17 -2.82 0.82 -16.27
N GLU A 18 -2.67 0.50 -17.55
CA GLU A 18 -3.60 0.93 -18.60
C GLU A 18 -4.96 0.20 -18.50
N GLU A 19 -4.95 -1.07 -18.11
CA GLU A 19 -6.18 -1.83 -17.81
C GLU A 19 -6.95 -1.17 -16.65
N LEU A 20 -6.24 -0.83 -15.57
CA LEU A 20 -6.84 -0.19 -14.41
C LEU A 20 -7.40 1.19 -14.74
N LYS A 21 -6.68 2.01 -15.52
CA LYS A 21 -7.16 3.32 -15.97
C LYS A 21 -8.44 3.22 -16.80
N LYS A 22 -8.55 2.21 -17.68
CA LYS A 22 -9.77 1.96 -18.46
C LYS A 22 -10.95 1.50 -17.61
N ALA A 23 -10.68 0.81 -16.51
CA ALA A 23 -11.70 0.39 -15.55
C ALA A 23 -12.13 1.53 -14.60
N ALA A 24 -11.37 2.61 -14.53
CA ALA A 24 -11.72 3.78 -13.73
C ALA A 24 -12.79 4.62 -14.44
N THR A 25 -13.69 5.18 -13.65
CA THR A 25 -14.63 6.20 -14.12
C THR A 25 -14.16 7.57 -13.64
N GLU A 26 -14.35 8.60 -14.46
CA GLU A 26 -14.11 9.97 -14.02
C GLU A 26 -15.36 10.51 -13.34
N LYS A 27 -15.20 11.02 -12.12
CA LYS A 27 -16.25 11.69 -11.36
C LYS A 27 -15.65 12.86 -10.61
N ASP A 28 -16.19 14.06 -10.82
CA ASP A 28 -15.74 15.30 -10.17
C ASP A 28 -14.22 15.57 -10.36
N GLY A 29 -13.69 15.27 -11.55
CA GLY A 29 -12.25 15.41 -11.86
C GLY A 29 -11.33 14.41 -11.14
N LYS A 30 -11.90 13.37 -10.52
CA LYS A 30 -11.17 12.28 -9.86
C LYS A 30 -11.42 10.97 -10.59
N LEU A 31 -10.38 10.13 -10.67
CA LEU A 31 -10.54 8.75 -11.10
C LEU A 31 -11.13 7.94 -9.94
N VAL A 32 -12.28 7.35 -10.18
CA VAL A 32 -13.01 6.47 -9.25
C VAL A 32 -12.84 5.04 -9.73
N LEU A 33 -12.29 4.21 -8.85
CA LEU A 33 -12.09 2.78 -9.08
C LEU A 33 -13.02 1.99 -8.16
N THR A 34 -13.83 1.12 -8.75
CA THR A 34 -14.60 0.14 -7.96
C THR A 34 -13.67 -1.00 -7.58
N VAL A 35 -13.47 -1.19 -6.27
CA VAL A 35 -12.70 -2.32 -5.76
C VAL A 35 -13.52 -3.59 -5.89
N THR A 36 -13.02 -4.54 -6.68
CA THR A 36 -13.65 -5.85 -6.96
C THR A 36 -12.71 -7.00 -6.57
N ASN A 37 -13.13 -8.24 -6.79
CA ASN A 37 -12.34 -9.46 -6.55
C ASN A 37 -11.03 -9.53 -7.36
N SER A 38 -10.84 -8.62 -8.33
CA SER A 38 -9.58 -8.47 -9.08
C SER A 38 -8.48 -7.85 -8.23
N PHE A 39 -8.84 -7.12 -7.17
CA PHE A 39 -7.91 -6.54 -6.23
C PHE A 39 -7.54 -7.56 -5.15
N LEU A 40 -6.28 -7.52 -4.78
CA LEU A 40 -5.75 -8.19 -3.61
C LEU A 40 -5.48 -7.15 -2.54
N HIS A 41 -5.41 -7.59 -1.29
CA HIS A 41 -5.00 -6.72 -0.19
C HIS A 41 -3.86 -7.36 0.60
N GLY A 42 -3.00 -6.49 1.12
CA GLY A 42 -2.05 -6.84 2.17
C GLY A 42 -2.39 -6.09 3.45
N GLN A 43 -1.91 -6.63 4.57
CA GLN A 43 -2.18 -6.07 5.89
C GLN A 43 -0.95 -6.26 6.78
N ALA A 44 -0.55 -5.20 7.48
CA ALA A 44 0.48 -5.29 8.50
C ALA A 44 0.01 -6.16 9.69
N LYS A 45 0.96 -6.74 10.44
CA LYS A 45 0.67 -7.65 11.56
C LYS A 45 -0.23 -7.05 12.63
N ASP A 46 -0.06 -5.77 12.92
CA ASP A 46 -0.89 -5.05 13.91
C ASP A 46 -2.34 -4.83 13.43
N GLY A 47 -2.62 -5.17 12.18
CA GLY A 47 -3.91 -4.99 11.53
C GLY A 47 -4.24 -3.55 11.16
N LYS A 48 -3.39 -2.58 11.53
CA LYS A 48 -3.67 -1.14 11.44
C LYS A 48 -3.32 -0.55 10.09
N LYS A 49 -2.38 -1.16 9.36
CA LYS A 49 -2.00 -0.73 8.00
C LYS A 49 -2.49 -1.73 6.97
N ARG A 50 -3.29 -1.28 6.02
CA ARG A 50 -3.78 -2.06 4.88
C ARG A 50 -3.40 -1.35 3.59
N TRP A 51 -3.18 -2.13 2.54
CA TRP A 51 -2.92 -1.60 1.20
C TRP A 51 -3.60 -2.48 0.16
N LEU A 52 -3.94 -1.86 -0.96
CA LEU A 52 -4.51 -2.54 -2.11
C LEU A 52 -3.42 -2.87 -3.13
N VAL A 53 -3.60 -3.98 -3.82
CA VAL A 53 -2.72 -4.44 -4.89
C VAL A 53 -3.55 -4.88 -6.08
N TYR A 54 -3.29 -4.26 -7.23
CA TYR A 54 -3.81 -4.67 -8.53
C TYR A 54 -2.71 -5.36 -9.33
N HIS A 55 -2.76 -6.69 -9.38
CA HIS A 55 -1.71 -7.52 -9.96
C HIS A 55 -2.30 -8.77 -10.63
N ASP A 56 -1.52 -9.42 -11.49
CA ASP A 56 -1.83 -10.76 -11.99
C ASP A 56 -1.91 -11.78 -10.84
N GLN A 57 -3.11 -12.31 -10.57
CA GLN A 57 -3.35 -13.24 -9.46
C GLN A 57 -2.70 -14.61 -9.67
N SER A 58 -2.37 -14.99 -10.92
CA SER A 58 -1.71 -16.27 -11.20
C SER A 58 -0.30 -16.36 -10.59
N ARG A 59 0.33 -15.21 -10.33
CA ARG A 59 1.72 -15.10 -9.85
C ARG A 59 1.85 -15.18 -8.33
N ASN A 60 0.74 -15.20 -7.58
CA ASN A 60 0.68 -15.28 -6.11
C ASN A 60 1.81 -14.52 -5.38
N PRO A 61 1.95 -13.20 -5.58
CA PRO A 61 3.06 -12.47 -4.98
C PRO A 61 2.88 -12.34 -3.46
N PHE A 62 4.00 -12.41 -2.74
CA PHE A 62 4.04 -12.26 -1.29
C PHE A 62 3.94 -10.80 -0.84
N GLN A 63 3.39 -10.59 0.36
CA GLN A 63 3.16 -9.26 0.94
C GLN A 63 4.45 -8.46 1.17
N HIS A 64 5.55 -9.11 1.53
CA HIS A 64 6.84 -8.44 1.77
C HIS A 64 7.35 -7.62 0.58
N ARG A 65 7.00 -7.99 -0.66
CA ARG A 65 7.43 -7.28 -1.87
C ARG A 65 6.88 -5.86 -1.92
N PHE A 66 5.65 -5.68 -1.44
CA PHE A 66 4.99 -4.37 -1.40
C PHE A 66 5.36 -3.63 -0.13
N HIS A 67 5.53 -4.35 0.97
CA HIS A 67 5.94 -3.77 2.25
C HIS A 67 7.28 -3.03 2.19
N GLN A 68 8.31 -3.57 1.52
CA GLN A 68 9.59 -2.87 1.40
C GLN A 68 9.44 -1.53 0.64
N GLY A 69 8.54 -1.47 -0.34
CA GLY A 69 8.20 -0.22 -1.04
C GLY A 69 7.53 0.78 -0.11
N ILE A 70 6.53 0.33 0.66
CA ILE A 70 5.83 1.11 1.68
C ILE A 70 6.84 1.65 2.71
N LEU A 71 7.68 0.78 3.27
CA LEU A 71 8.68 1.14 4.28
C LEU A 71 9.65 2.18 3.77
N LYS A 72 10.18 2.02 2.55
CA LYS A 72 11.08 3.01 1.93
C LYS A 72 10.37 4.34 1.68
N LYS A 73 9.09 4.33 1.27
CA LYS A 73 8.29 5.54 1.07
C LYS A 73 8.11 6.29 2.40
N TYR A 74 7.70 5.59 3.46
CA TYR A 74 7.53 6.17 4.79
C TYR A 74 8.85 6.60 5.43
N ILE A 75 9.95 5.85 5.24
CA ILE A 75 11.28 6.28 5.68
C ILE A 75 11.67 7.57 4.97
N ARG A 76 11.49 7.68 3.64
CA ARG A 76 11.81 8.92 2.90
C ARG A 76 10.98 10.11 3.35
N LEU A 77 9.66 9.95 3.49
CA LEU A 77 8.77 10.97 4.06
C LEU A 77 9.19 11.35 5.48
N GLY A 78 9.54 10.34 6.29
CA GLY A 78 10.02 10.50 7.66
C GLY A 78 11.36 11.22 7.73
N THR A 79 12.33 10.93 6.85
CA THR A 79 13.63 11.61 6.80
C THR A 79 13.52 13.03 6.27
N ASP A 80 12.68 13.27 5.26
CA ASP A 80 12.44 14.62 4.72
C ASP A 80 11.75 15.52 5.75
N THR A 81 10.95 14.93 6.63
CA THR A 81 10.28 15.63 7.75
C THR A 81 11.18 15.73 9.00
N ALA A 82 11.93 14.67 9.33
CA ALA A 82 12.84 14.60 10.49
C ALA A 82 14.10 15.46 10.33
N SER A 83 14.49 15.79 9.10
CA SER A 83 15.52 16.82 8.83
C SER A 83 15.14 18.19 9.40
N LYS A 84 13.85 18.42 9.74
CA LYS A 84 13.35 19.66 10.34
C LYS A 84 12.97 19.54 11.82
N MET A 85 12.76 18.34 12.35
CA MET A 85 12.45 18.12 13.77
C MET A 85 13.16 16.86 14.25
N GLY A 86 14.17 17.06 15.11
CA GLY A 86 15.07 16.02 15.56
C GLY A 86 14.36 14.79 16.14
N PHE A 87 14.69 13.64 15.56
CA PHE A 87 14.41 12.29 16.04
C PHE A 87 12.94 11.97 16.32
N TYR A 88 12.26 11.43 15.30
CA TYR A 88 11.12 10.53 15.54
C TYR A 88 11.52 9.06 15.42
N ASP A 89 10.91 8.30 16.32
CA ASP A 89 11.18 6.95 16.79
C ASP A 89 11.25 5.88 15.68
N LEU A 90 12.44 5.29 15.50
CA LEU A 90 12.72 4.22 14.53
C LEU A 90 12.23 2.84 15.01
N THR A 91 11.78 2.70 16.26
CA THR A 91 11.36 1.40 16.81
C THR A 91 10.14 0.81 16.07
N GLY A 92 9.15 1.64 15.72
CA GLY A 92 7.95 1.19 14.97
C GLY A 92 8.20 0.72 13.53
N VAL A 93 9.35 1.07 12.94
CA VAL A 93 9.78 0.65 11.60
C VAL A 93 10.30 -0.80 11.62
N THR A 94 10.94 -1.19 12.74
CA THR A 94 11.56 -2.51 12.92
C THR A 94 10.51 -3.62 13.09
N ASP A 95 9.44 -3.33 13.84
CA ASP A 95 8.33 -4.27 14.07
C ASP A 95 7.45 -4.50 12.83
N MET A 96 7.44 -3.54 11.89
CA MET A 96 6.73 -3.67 10.63
C MET A 96 7.40 -4.66 9.67
N GLY A 97 8.73 -4.77 9.69
CA GLY A 97 9.50 -5.59 8.75
C GLY A 97 9.55 -7.09 9.06
N ALA A 98 9.52 -7.47 10.35
CA ALA A 98 9.67 -8.87 10.78
C ALA A 98 8.42 -9.74 10.51
N GLY A 99 7.34 -9.14 10.01
CA GLY A 99 6.02 -9.75 10.01
C GLY A 99 5.46 -10.26 8.70
N LEU A 100 6.07 -9.93 7.58
CA LEU A 100 5.44 -10.09 6.26
C LEU A 100 6.22 -11.04 5.34
N ILE A 101 7.27 -11.64 5.87
CA ILE A 101 8.11 -12.62 5.18
C ILE A 101 7.36 -13.96 5.20
N GLY A 102 6.87 -14.37 4.03
CA GLY A 102 6.21 -15.66 3.82
C GLY A 102 4.70 -15.60 3.59
N ASP A 103 4.04 -14.49 3.91
CA ASP A 103 2.58 -14.39 3.73
C ASP A 103 2.21 -13.97 2.29
N PRO A 104 1.33 -14.71 1.60
CA PRO A 104 0.78 -14.30 0.31
C PRO A 104 -0.22 -13.16 0.49
N LEU A 105 -0.44 -12.38 -0.57
CA LEU A 105 -1.57 -11.44 -0.62
C LEU A 105 -2.90 -12.19 -0.52
N ARG A 106 -3.91 -11.53 0.04
CA ARG A 106 -5.25 -12.10 0.24
C ARG A 106 -6.23 -11.53 -0.79
N LYS A 107 -7.18 -12.36 -1.22
CA LYS A 107 -8.32 -11.91 -2.04
C LYS A 107 -9.29 -11.10 -1.17
N MET A 108 -9.96 -10.14 -1.80
CA MET A 108 -11.11 -9.42 -1.21
C MET A 108 -12.27 -10.37 -0.94
#